data_AF-A0A286UA50-F1
#
_entry.id   AF-A0A286UA50-F1
#
_cell.length_a   1.000
_cell.length_b   1.000
_cell.length_c   1.000
_cell.angle_alpha   90.00
_cell.angle_beta   90.00
_cell.angle_gamma   90.00
#
_symmetry.space_group_name_H-M   'P 1'
#
loop_
_entity.id
_entity.type
_entity.pdbx_description
1 polymer ?
#
loop_
_entity_poly.entity_id
_entity_poly.type
_entity_poly.pdbx_seq_one_letter_code
_entity_poly.pdbx_strand_id
1 'polypeptide(L)'
;MPTLAEGPQRPIHPIAFREGHQHLTDSNTSGLRSTTSERGVQTDEELDKSRRENPVQRWVRESQDELDHCSESEIINDIRALGKCISDFALNVSSVFGQYRSRTSDQMLLTPQYVQHILRENQVENYLINTLGEPLANNLYNHRRYSQTESETRLVDAVSAVGTEVVHRIISRTYFGLPMDGSNFVDAFRRMRSKEPQAKALHWRDLTSKYLYQEDIERDTLGRFEGQLAFYTQSLMVLAGENLNSQLHKDVSSLALNSKIINQASVVSKKIIHNFFSVDLVTFSFRPGSPFNPNEMEAEDADLDSRTPLLGRNRVISCTIEPGLREVITEAEKSGGERVLLKAKVVLELEPIAQRVRR
;
A
#
# COMPACT_ATOMS: atom_id res chain seq x y z
N MET A 1 3.38 -47.46 45.41
CA MET A 1 2.94 -46.56 46.49
C MET A 1 3.69 -45.24 46.36
N PRO A 2 3.08 -44.11 45.95
CA PRO A 2 1.82 -43.96 45.23
C PRO A 2 2.00 -43.31 43.83
N THR A 3 1.10 -43.74 42.96
CA THR A 3 0.66 -43.17 41.68
C THR A 3 -0.17 -41.90 41.92
N LEU A 4 -0.03 -40.90 41.06
CA LEU A 4 -0.98 -39.77 40.88
C LEU A 4 -1.45 -39.87 39.42
N ALA A 5 -2.55 -40.57 39.15
CA ALA A 5 -3.94 -40.06 39.18
C ALA A 5 -4.23 -39.11 38.01
N GLU A 6 -4.58 -39.72 36.87
CA GLU A 6 -5.29 -39.10 35.75
C GLU A 6 -6.65 -38.57 36.24
N GLY A 7 -6.92 -37.29 35.99
CA GLY A 7 -8.24 -36.68 36.16
C GLY A 7 -9.02 -36.70 34.84
N PRO A 8 -10.34 -36.96 34.84
CA PRO A 8 -11.12 -37.12 33.62
C PRO A 8 -11.44 -35.79 32.96
N GLN A 9 -11.06 -35.64 31.69
CA GLN A 9 -11.56 -34.57 30.82
C GLN A 9 -13.02 -34.86 30.47
N ARG A 10 -13.92 -33.92 30.83
CA ARG A 10 -15.33 -33.95 30.46
C ARG A 10 -15.50 -33.71 28.95
N PRO A 11 -16.40 -34.43 28.25
CA PRO A 11 -16.77 -34.10 26.89
C PRO A 11 -17.65 -32.84 26.87
N ILE A 12 -17.25 -31.83 26.11
CA ILE A 12 -18.10 -30.68 25.77
C ILE A 12 -18.97 -31.10 24.59
N HIS A 13 -20.26 -31.28 24.83
CA HIS A 13 -21.27 -31.47 23.80
C HIS A 13 -21.47 -30.17 22.99
N PRO A 14 -21.57 -30.22 21.65
CA PRO A 14 -21.97 -29.08 20.85
C PRO A 14 -23.46 -28.79 21.03
N ILE A 15 -23.79 -27.54 21.35
CA ILE A 15 -25.16 -27.02 21.38
C ILE A 15 -25.62 -26.83 19.94
N ALA A 16 -26.59 -27.64 19.52
CA ALA A 16 -27.31 -27.49 18.27
C ALA A 16 -28.26 -26.28 18.36
N PHE A 17 -28.05 -25.27 17.51
CA PHE A 17 -29.05 -24.23 17.29
C PHE A 17 -30.05 -24.73 16.24
N ARG A 18 -31.31 -24.79 16.67
CA ARG A 18 -32.46 -25.31 15.94
C ARG A 18 -33.03 -24.20 15.06
N GLU A 19 -33.20 -24.50 13.78
CA GLU A 19 -33.91 -23.67 12.80
C GLU A 19 -35.36 -23.45 13.23
N GLY A 20 -35.78 -22.19 13.28
CA GLY A 20 -37.16 -21.76 13.41
C GLY A 20 -37.61 -21.10 12.11
N HIS A 21 -38.08 -21.91 11.16
CA HIS A 21 -38.87 -21.44 10.04
C HIS A 21 -40.23 -20.93 10.54
N GLN A 22 -40.53 -19.65 10.33
CA GLN A 22 -41.90 -19.18 10.21
C GLN A 22 -42.04 -18.42 8.89
N HIS A 23 -42.68 -19.10 7.95
CA HIS A 23 -43.33 -18.52 6.79
C HIS A 23 -44.46 -17.59 7.25
N LEU A 24 -44.37 -16.31 6.92
CA LEU A 24 -45.54 -15.45 6.72
C LEU A 24 -45.39 -14.80 5.36
N THR A 25 -46.06 -15.42 4.39
CA THR A 25 -46.43 -14.84 3.11
C THR A 25 -47.59 -13.89 3.35
N ASP A 26 -47.46 -12.64 2.95
CA ASP A 26 -48.58 -11.86 2.40
C ASP A 26 -48.00 -10.80 1.46
N SER A 27 -48.13 -11.08 0.17
CA SER A 27 -47.92 -10.15 -0.92
C SER A 27 -49.30 -9.78 -1.46
N ASN A 28 -49.64 -8.50 -1.40
CA ASN A 28 -50.36 -7.78 -2.46
C ASN A 28 -50.56 -6.32 -2.03
N THR A 29 -49.91 -5.38 -2.72
CA THR A 29 -50.61 -4.52 -3.67
C THR A 29 -49.65 -3.57 -4.38
N SER A 30 -49.88 -3.45 -5.67
CA SER A 30 -49.33 -2.51 -6.63
C SER A 30 -49.76 -1.06 -6.34
N GLY A 31 -48.90 -0.10 -6.66
CA GLY A 31 -49.23 1.32 -6.67
C GLY A 31 -48.23 2.14 -7.49
N LEU A 32 -48.67 2.56 -8.67
CA LEU A 32 -47.96 3.42 -9.62
C LEU A 32 -47.81 4.87 -9.12
N ARG A 33 -46.68 5.48 -9.51
CA ARG A 33 -46.42 6.90 -9.87
C ARG A 33 -47.14 8.02 -9.08
N SER A 34 -46.35 8.94 -8.51
CA SER A 34 -46.47 10.37 -8.87
C SER A 34 -45.23 11.17 -8.46
N THR A 35 -44.71 11.94 -9.41
CA THR A 35 -43.75 13.02 -9.25
C THR A 35 -44.47 14.28 -8.78
N THR A 36 -44.12 14.81 -7.62
CA THR A 36 -44.32 16.22 -7.30
C THR A 36 -43.21 16.70 -6.37
N SER A 37 -42.42 17.65 -6.89
CA SER A 37 -41.56 18.53 -6.12
C SER A 37 -42.45 19.45 -5.31
N GLU A 38 -42.47 19.25 -3.99
CA GLU A 38 -43.02 20.23 -3.05
C GLU A 38 -41.92 20.64 -2.08
N ARG A 39 -41.68 21.95 -2.07
CA ARG A 39 -40.81 22.66 -1.15
C ARG A 39 -41.50 22.66 0.21
N GLY A 40 -41.25 21.62 1.00
CA GLY A 40 -41.81 21.44 2.33
C GLY A 40 -41.14 22.35 3.37
N VAL A 41 -41.93 23.24 3.94
CA VAL A 41 -41.65 23.94 5.19
C VAL A 41 -41.47 22.88 6.28
N GLN A 42 -40.32 22.87 6.96
CA GLN A 42 -40.10 22.04 8.15
C GLN A 42 -41.11 22.43 9.23
N THR A 43 -42.13 21.60 9.42
CA THR A 43 -43.04 21.68 10.57
C THR A 43 -42.41 20.96 11.77
N ASP A 44 -42.62 21.50 12.97
CA ASP A 44 -42.10 21.02 14.26
C ASP A 44 -42.37 19.52 14.58
N GLU A 45 -43.18 18.83 13.79
CA GLU A 45 -43.39 17.37 13.88
C GLU A 45 -42.21 16.51 13.39
N GLU A 46 -41.32 17.02 12.51
CA GLU A 46 -40.12 16.26 12.10
C GLU A 46 -39.04 16.21 13.20
N LEU A 47 -38.99 17.25 14.06
CA LEU A 47 -38.09 17.30 15.22
C LEU A 47 -38.45 16.27 16.29
N ASP A 48 -39.73 15.88 16.39
CA ASP A 48 -40.17 14.89 17.39
C ASP A 48 -40.09 13.44 16.88
N LYS A 49 -40.07 13.22 15.55
CA LYS A 49 -39.70 11.92 14.95
C LYS A 49 -38.20 11.62 15.09
N SER A 50 -37.34 12.63 14.97
CA SER A 50 -35.89 12.51 15.22
C SER A 50 -35.58 11.98 16.63
N ARG A 51 -36.37 12.35 17.65
CA ARG A 51 -36.17 11.89 19.03
C ARG A 51 -36.62 10.46 19.33
N ARG A 52 -37.37 9.83 18.43
CA ARG A 52 -37.85 8.44 18.57
C ARG A 52 -37.15 7.47 17.63
N GLU A 53 -36.15 7.92 16.88
CA GLU A 53 -35.32 7.00 16.10
C GLU A 53 -34.46 6.17 17.05
N ASN A 54 -34.58 4.85 16.92
CA ASN A 54 -33.73 3.91 17.63
C ASN A 54 -32.25 4.30 17.34
N PRO A 55 -31.38 4.44 18.35
CA PRO A 55 -29.97 4.77 18.13
C PRO A 55 -29.29 3.81 17.14
N VAL A 56 -29.76 2.56 17.03
CA VAL A 56 -29.31 1.61 16.01
C VAL A 56 -29.73 2.02 14.60
N GLN A 57 -30.94 2.55 14.40
CA GLN A 57 -31.42 3.01 13.08
C GLN A 57 -30.78 4.33 12.66
N ARG A 58 -30.56 5.26 13.61
CA ARG A 58 -29.81 6.50 13.35
C ARG A 58 -28.36 6.18 12.98
N TRP A 59 -27.72 5.27 13.71
CA TRP A 59 -26.35 4.83 13.41
C TRP A 59 -26.24 4.06 12.09
N VAL A 60 -27.26 3.25 11.73
CA VAL A 60 -27.32 2.58 10.42
C VAL A 60 -27.44 3.61 9.29
N ARG A 61 -28.22 4.69 9.46
CA ARG A 61 -28.28 5.80 8.48
C ARG A 61 -27.01 6.64 8.42
N GLU A 62 -26.45 7.03 9.56
CA GLU A 62 -25.17 7.77 9.62
C GLU A 62 -24.03 6.92 9.04
N SER A 63 -24.03 5.62 9.28
CA SER A 63 -23.13 4.68 8.60
C SER A 63 -23.47 4.56 7.12
N GLN A 64 -24.73 4.54 6.70
CA GLN A 64 -25.08 4.46 5.27
C GLN A 64 -24.71 5.74 4.50
N ASP A 65 -24.86 6.91 5.11
CA ASP A 65 -24.52 8.21 4.51
C ASP A 65 -23.00 8.49 4.53
N GLU A 66 -22.23 7.90 5.46
CA GLU A 66 -20.74 7.92 5.41
C GLU A 66 -20.15 6.84 4.49
N LEU A 67 -20.87 5.74 4.26
CA LEU A 67 -20.44 4.64 3.36
C LEU A 67 -20.89 4.88 1.91
N ASP A 68 -21.78 5.84 1.67
CA ASP A 68 -22.12 6.31 0.35
C ASP A 68 -21.02 7.25 -0.19
N HIS A 69 -20.23 6.68 -1.11
CA HIS A 69 -19.44 7.33 -2.17
C HIS A 69 -17.90 7.34 -2.01
N CYS A 70 -17.28 6.22 -1.61
CA CYS A 70 -15.94 5.96 -2.13
C CYS A 70 -16.04 5.41 -3.55
N SER A 71 -15.74 6.22 -4.57
CA SER A 71 -15.77 5.79 -5.97
C SER A 71 -14.43 5.22 -6.43
N GLU A 72 -14.45 4.37 -7.46
CA GLU A 72 -13.22 3.82 -8.06
C GLU A 72 -12.26 4.95 -8.46
N SER A 73 -12.83 6.02 -9.03
CA SER A 73 -12.09 7.23 -9.39
C SER A 73 -11.46 7.95 -8.21
N GLU A 74 -12.07 7.93 -7.03
CA GLU A 74 -11.50 8.54 -5.82
C GLU A 74 -10.27 7.77 -5.35
N ILE A 75 -10.33 6.44 -5.30
CA ILE A 75 -9.18 5.59 -4.92
C ILE A 75 -8.04 5.76 -5.93
N ILE A 76 -8.35 5.79 -7.22
CA ILE A 76 -7.34 6.06 -8.26
C ILE A 76 -6.69 7.43 -8.03
N ASN A 77 -7.48 8.47 -7.73
CA ASN A 77 -6.95 9.81 -7.46
C ASN A 77 -6.10 9.85 -6.19
N ASP A 78 -6.48 9.12 -5.14
CA ASP A 78 -5.68 9.03 -3.92
C ASP A 78 -4.36 8.31 -4.13
N ILE A 79 -4.33 7.26 -4.97
CA ILE A 79 -3.07 6.59 -5.33
C ILE A 79 -2.20 7.50 -6.20
N ARG A 80 -2.77 8.29 -7.11
CA ARG A 80 -2.01 9.31 -7.84
C ARG A 80 -1.44 10.39 -6.92
N ALA A 81 -2.24 10.85 -5.95
CA ALA A 81 -1.79 11.79 -4.94
C ALA A 81 -0.65 11.19 -4.09
N LEU A 82 -0.73 9.90 -3.78
CA LEU A 82 0.33 9.17 -3.10
C LEU A 82 1.61 9.08 -3.94
N GLY A 83 1.50 8.79 -5.24
CA GLY A 83 2.62 8.85 -6.19
C GLY A 83 3.29 10.22 -6.22
N LYS A 84 2.49 11.30 -6.20
CA LYS A 84 3.00 12.67 -6.07
C LYS A 84 3.76 12.89 -4.75
N CYS A 85 3.22 12.44 -3.61
CA CYS A 85 3.91 12.55 -2.32
C CYS A 85 5.26 11.81 -2.33
N ILE A 86 5.33 10.64 -2.98
CA ILE A 86 6.57 9.87 -3.15
C ILE A 86 7.58 10.67 -3.99
N SER A 87 7.15 11.20 -5.14
CA SER A 87 7.99 12.00 -6.03
C SER A 87 8.49 13.28 -5.35
N ASP A 88 7.61 14.05 -4.70
CA ASP A 88 7.96 15.27 -3.98
C ASP A 88 8.98 14.97 -2.86
N PHE A 89 8.79 13.86 -2.13
CA PHE A 89 9.74 13.41 -1.11
C PHE A 89 11.10 13.05 -1.72
N ALA A 90 11.14 12.27 -2.81
CA ALA A 90 12.36 11.87 -3.48
C ALA A 90 13.15 13.07 -4.02
N LEU A 91 12.47 14.05 -4.63
CA LEU A 91 13.06 15.29 -5.10
C LEU A 91 13.63 16.14 -3.96
N ASN A 92 12.91 16.24 -2.84
CA ASN A 92 13.38 16.95 -1.65
C ASN A 92 14.64 16.29 -1.05
N VAL A 93 14.66 14.96 -0.94
CA VAL A 93 15.85 14.20 -0.48
C VAL A 93 17.03 14.43 -1.42
N SER A 94 16.81 14.34 -2.73
CA SER A 94 17.85 14.57 -3.74
C SER A 94 18.39 16.00 -3.69
N SER A 95 17.53 17.00 -3.49
CA SER A 95 17.94 18.40 -3.33
C SER A 95 18.84 18.60 -2.11
N VAL A 96 18.46 18.05 -0.94
CA VAL A 96 19.28 18.14 0.28
C VAL A 96 20.60 17.40 0.10
N PHE A 97 20.59 16.24 -0.56
CA PHE A 97 21.80 15.48 -0.90
C PHE A 97 22.75 16.30 -1.79
N GLY A 98 22.26 16.90 -2.88
CA GLY A 98 23.04 17.75 -3.78
C GLY A 98 23.64 18.97 -3.07
N GLN A 99 22.85 19.64 -2.22
CA GLN A 99 23.34 20.75 -1.40
C GLN A 99 24.45 20.31 -0.44
N TYR A 100 24.27 19.18 0.25
CA TYR A 100 25.27 18.65 1.17
C TYR A 100 26.57 18.31 0.43
N ARG A 101 26.48 17.57 -0.68
CA ARG A 101 27.64 17.17 -1.48
C ARG A 101 28.41 18.36 -2.07
N SER A 102 27.70 19.42 -2.48
CA SER A 102 28.34 20.64 -3.02
C SER A 102 29.12 21.45 -1.98
N ARG A 103 28.72 21.40 -0.71
CA ARG A 103 29.34 22.16 0.39
C ARG A 103 30.52 21.43 1.02
N THR A 104 30.54 20.11 0.90
CA THR A 104 31.46 19.26 1.64
C THR A 104 32.58 18.77 0.72
N SER A 105 33.49 19.68 0.37
CA SER A 105 34.78 19.29 -0.21
C SER A 105 35.59 18.56 0.87
N ASP A 106 36.00 17.32 0.60
CA ASP A 106 36.90 16.49 1.44
C ASP A 106 36.33 15.79 2.70
N GLN A 107 35.02 15.53 2.82
CA GLN A 107 34.59 14.56 3.82
C GLN A 107 34.95 13.12 3.42
N MET A 108 35.46 12.37 4.39
CA MET A 108 35.90 10.98 4.28
C MET A 108 34.69 10.08 4.02
N LEU A 109 34.25 10.04 2.76
CA LEU A 109 33.21 9.14 2.27
C LEU A 109 33.56 7.71 2.67
N LEU A 110 32.56 6.96 3.09
CA LEU A 110 32.75 5.60 3.60
C LEU A 110 33.40 4.71 2.54
N THR A 111 34.27 3.80 3.00
CA THR A 111 34.84 2.81 2.09
C THR A 111 33.76 1.79 1.70
N PRO A 112 33.84 1.22 0.49
CA PRO A 112 32.98 0.14 0.02
C PRO A 112 32.71 -0.96 1.07
N GLN A 113 33.79 -1.44 1.72
CA GLN A 113 33.72 -2.49 2.75
C GLN A 113 32.94 -2.04 3.99
N TYR A 114 33.07 -0.79 4.39
CA TYR A 114 32.40 -0.24 5.57
C TYR A 114 30.91 0.01 5.30
N VAL A 115 30.54 0.45 4.09
CA VAL A 115 29.14 0.53 3.64
C VAL A 115 28.48 -0.83 3.73
N GLN A 116 29.08 -1.88 3.16
CA GLN A 116 28.53 -3.24 3.23
C GLN A 116 28.40 -3.74 4.67
N HIS A 117 29.40 -3.46 5.52
CA HIS A 117 29.36 -3.83 6.92
C HIS A 117 28.16 -3.18 7.65
N ILE A 118 27.98 -1.86 7.51
CA ILE A 118 26.84 -1.14 8.11
C ILE A 118 25.51 -1.71 7.62
N LEU A 119 25.35 -1.91 6.31
CA LEU A 119 24.09 -2.40 5.73
C LEU A 119 23.76 -3.84 6.18
N ARG A 120 24.78 -4.67 6.43
CA ARG A 120 24.61 -6.03 6.98
C ARG A 120 24.28 -6.04 8.45
N GLU A 121 25.00 -5.26 9.26
CA GLU A 121 24.74 -5.15 10.70
C GLU A 121 23.32 -4.65 10.95
N ASN A 122 22.87 -3.69 10.13
CA ASN A 122 21.51 -3.14 10.17
C ASN A 122 20.45 -4.00 9.46
N GLN A 123 20.84 -5.17 8.92
CA GLN A 123 19.96 -6.14 8.25
C GLN A 123 19.12 -5.56 7.10
N VAL A 124 19.63 -4.52 6.42
CA VAL A 124 18.90 -3.76 5.40
C VAL A 124 19.37 -4.04 3.97
N GLU A 125 20.56 -4.64 3.80
CA GLU A 125 21.15 -4.96 2.49
C GLU A 125 20.17 -5.74 1.59
N ASN A 126 19.61 -6.85 2.09
CA ASN A 126 18.66 -7.67 1.34
C ASN A 126 17.38 -6.91 0.97
N TYR A 127 16.91 -6.03 1.86
CA TYR A 127 15.73 -5.22 1.56
C TYR A 127 16.00 -4.24 0.42
N LEU A 128 17.13 -3.53 0.46
CA LEU A 128 17.51 -2.58 -0.59
C LEU A 128 17.76 -3.29 -1.93
N ILE A 129 18.48 -4.41 -1.95
CA ILE A 129 18.72 -5.16 -3.19
C ILE A 129 17.41 -5.64 -3.81
N ASN A 130 16.48 -6.16 -3.00
CA ASN A 130 15.18 -6.62 -3.50
C ASN A 130 14.28 -5.47 -4.00
N THR A 131 14.45 -4.27 -3.46
CA THR A 131 13.62 -3.10 -3.81
C THR A 131 14.18 -2.34 -5.01
N LEU A 132 15.51 -2.15 -5.05
CA LEU A 132 16.20 -1.34 -6.05
C LEU A 132 16.71 -2.18 -7.23
N GLY A 133 16.98 -3.47 -7.00
CA GLY A 133 17.73 -4.31 -7.92
C GLY A 133 19.24 -4.09 -7.80
N GLU A 134 20.01 -5.08 -8.25
CA GLU A 134 21.47 -4.96 -8.29
C GLU A 134 21.96 -3.75 -9.10
N PRO A 135 21.39 -3.42 -10.27
CA PRO A 135 21.91 -2.33 -11.10
C PRO A 135 21.79 -0.96 -10.44
N LEU A 136 20.62 -0.61 -9.91
CA LEU A 136 20.42 0.66 -9.22
C LEU A 136 21.20 0.74 -7.91
N ALA A 137 21.24 -0.35 -7.14
CA ALA A 137 22.06 -0.41 -5.92
C ALA A 137 23.56 -0.23 -6.23
N ASN A 138 24.07 -0.88 -7.27
CA ASN A 138 25.45 -0.73 -7.73
C ASN A 138 25.76 0.67 -8.26
N ASN A 139 24.79 1.33 -8.91
CA ASN A 139 24.95 2.71 -9.37
C ASN A 139 25.11 3.67 -8.19
N LEU A 140 24.28 3.54 -7.15
CA LEU A 140 24.41 4.32 -5.92
C LEU A 140 25.74 4.05 -5.20
N TYR A 141 26.14 2.78 -5.11
CA TYR A 141 27.42 2.40 -4.54
C TYR A 141 28.62 3.01 -5.28
N ASN A 142 28.52 3.12 -6.61
CA ASN A 142 29.54 3.70 -7.47
C ASN A 142 29.27 5.16 -7.85
N HIS A 143 28.50 5.91 -7.06
CA HIS A 143 28.10 7.31 -7.33
C HIS A 143 29.25 8.26 -7.70
N ARG A 144 30.50 7.95 -7.33
CA ARG A 144 31.68 8.75 -7.69
C ARG A 144 32.04 8.69 -9.18
N ARG A 145 31.57 7.67 -9.90
CA ARG A 145 31.85 7.47 -11.33
C ARG A 145 30.89 8.24 -12.24
N TYR A 146 29.82 8.78 -11.67
CA TYR A 146 28.76 9.46 -12.39
C TYR A 146 28.84 10.96 -12.18
N SER A 147 28.26 11.72 -13.12
CA SER A 147 28.04 13.14 -12.92
C SER A 147 27.12 13.40 -11.72
N GLN A 148 27.13 14.63 -11.22
CA GLN A 148 26.26 15.02 -10.11
C GLN A 148 24.78 14.82 -10.49
N THR A 149 24.38 15.27 -11.67
CA THR A 149 23.00 15.13 -12.18
C THR A 149 22.59 13.66 -12.29
N GLU A 150 23.44 12.79 -12.84
CA GLU A 150 23.14 11.35 -12.90
C GLU A 150 23.01 10.73 -11.51
N SER A 151 23.88 11.11 -10.57
CA SER A 151 23.80 10.61 -9.18
C SER A 151 22.50 11.05 -8.51
N GLU A 152 22.08 12.29 -8.71
CA GLU A 152 20.84 12.86 -8.18
C GLU A 152 19.60 12.17 -8.77
N THR A 153 19.58 11.89 -10.08
CA THR A 153 18.49 11.13 -10.73
C THR A 153 18.40 9.71 -10.17
N ARG A 154 19.51 8.98 -10.08
CA ARG A 154 19.51 7.62 -9.50
C ARG A 154 19.06 7.60 -8.05
N LEU A 155 19.36 8.66 -7.30
CA LEU A 155 18.87 8.79 -5.95
C LEU A 155 17.36 9.01 -5.89
N VAL A 156 16.81 9.83 -6.79
CA VAL A 156 15.35 10.03 -6.92
C VAL A 156 14.65 8.71 -7.23
N ASP A 157 15.15 7.94 -8.20
CA ASP A 157 14.62 6.62 -8.55
C ASP A 157 14.58 5.69 -7.32
N ALA A 158 15.70 5.64 -6.58
CA ALA A 158 15.85 4.75 -5.44
C ALA A 158 14.97 5.14 -4.24
N VAL A 159 14.87 6.43 -3.93
CA VAL A 159 13.99 6.93 -2.87
C VAL A 159 12.53 6.69 -3.24
N SER A 160 12.16 6.89 -4.51
CA SER A 160 10.81 6.62 -5.02
C SER A 160 10.46 5.13 -4.93
N ALA A 161 11.41 4.26 -5.26
CA ALA A 161 11.24 2.81 -5.14
C ALA A 161 11.05 2.34 -3.69
N VAL A 162 11.83 2.88 -2.75
CA VAL A 162 11.65 2.61 -1.31
C VAL A 162 10.29 3.12 -0.84
N GLY A 163 9.91 4.35 -1.20
CA GLY A 163 8.59 4.92 -0.89
C GLY A 163 7.45 4.04 -1.39
N THR A 164 7.54 3.60 -2.65
CA THR A 164 6.56 2.71 -3.28
C THR A 164 6.46 1.35 -2.59
N GLU A 165 7.58 0.72 -2.24
CA GLU A 165 7.57 -0.57 -1.54
C GLU A 165 6.99 -0.44 -0.12
N VAL A 166 7.30 0.64 0.61
CA VAL A 166 6.71 0.92 1.92
C VAL A 166 5.19 1.11 1.79
N VAL A 167 4.75 1.91 0.82
CA VAL A 167 3.32 2.11 0.51
C VAL A 167 2.63 0.79 0.17
N HIS A 168 3.25 -0.02 -0.69
CA HIS A 168 2.70 -1.31 -1.08
C HIS A 168 2.54 -2.23 0.14
N ARG A 169 3.51 -2.27 1.06
CA ARG A 169 3.41 -3.05 2.30
C ARG A 169 2.30 -2.55 3.21
N ILE A 170 2.17 -1.24 3.35
CA ILE A 170 1.10 -0.62 4.12
C ILE A 170 -0.27 -1.10 3.62
N ILE A 171 -0.52 -0.94 2.32
CA ILE A 171 -1.83 -1.24 1.73
C ILE A 171 -2.10 -2.74 1.66
N SER A 172 -1.08 -3.56 1.35
CA SER A 172 -1.26 -5.00 1.13
C SER A 172 -1.24 -5.84 2.41
N ARG A 173 -0.60 -5.38 3.48
CA ARG A 173 -0.33 -6.21 4.68
C ARG A 173 -0.95 -5.68 5.98
N THR A 174 -1.40 -4.43 6.01
CA THR A 174 -1.76 -3.78 7.27
C THR A 174 -3.24 -3.42 7.29
N TYR A 175 -3.94 -3.93 8.30
CA TYR A 175 -5.24 -3.39 8.68
C TYR A 175 -5.01 -2.44 9.85
N PHE A 176 -4.86 -1.14 9.55
CA PHE A 176 -4.56 -0.14 10.56
C PHE A 176 -5.57 -0.14 11.69
N GLY A 177 -5.08 -0.01 12.92
CA GLY A 177 -5.88 -0.01 14.12
C GLY A 177 -6.29 -1.39 14.60
N LEU A 178 -5.96 -2.50 13.90
CA LEU A 178 -6.25 -3.84 14.40
C LEU A 178 -5.08 -4.42 15.21
N PRO A 179 -5.36 -5.22 16.27
CA PRO A 179 -4.34 -5.91 17.03
C PRO A 179 -3.38 -6.73 16.17
N MET A 180 -2.11 -6.80 16.58
CA MET A 180 -1.04 -7.51 15.85
C MET A 180 -0.89 -7.04 14.38
N ASP A 181 -1.10 -5.74 14.13
CA ASP A 181 -1.12 -5.10 12.80
C ASP A 181 -2.13 -5.73 11.83
N GLY A 182 -3.14 -6.41 12.36
CA GLY A 182 -4.10 -7.15 11.56
C GLY A 182 -3.57 -8.45 10.95
N SER A 183 -2.33 -8.87 11.22
CA SER A 183 -1.68 -10.02 10.57
C SER A 183 -2.50 -11.32 10.63
N ASN A 184 -3.04 -11.65 11.80
CA ASN A 184 -3.94 -12.81 11.98
C ASN A 184 -5.22 -12.70 11.15
N PHE A 185 -5.70 -11.48 10.93
CA PHE A 185 -6.88 -11.19 10.14
C PHE A 185 -6.59 -11.19 8.65
N VAL A 186 -5.41 -10.79 8.20
CA VAL A 186 -5.00 -10.83 6.77
C VAL A 186 -5.24 -12.24 6.19
N ASP A 187 -4.82 -13.29 6.89
CA ASP A 187 -5.02 -14.67 6.43
C ASP A 187 -6.47 -15.16 6.54
N ALA A 188 -7.21 -14.68 7.54
CA ALA A 188 -8.64 -14.96 7.66
C ALA A 188 -9.43 -14.28 6.52
N PHE A 189 -9.17 -13.00 6.26
CA PHE A 189 -9.75 -12.24 5.18
C PHE A 189 -9.39 -12.80 3.82
N ARG A 190 -8.13 -13.21 3.60
CA ARG A 190 -7.72 -13.91 2.37
C ARG A 190 -8.51 -15.19 2.17
N ARG A 191 -8.75 -15.97 3.23
CA ARG A 191 -9.56 -17.20 3.18
C ARG A 191 -11.05 -16.90 2.97
N MET A 192 -11.59 -15.82 3.54
CA MET A 192 -12.97 -15.43 3.29
C MET A 192 -13.15 -14.98 1.85
N ARG A 193 -12.24 -14.15 1.31
CA ARG A 193 -12.23 -13.76 -0.10
C ARG A 193 -12.25 -14.95 -1.06
N SER A 194 -11.55 -16.04 -0.74
CA SER A 194 -11.48 -17.20 -1.64
C SER A 194 -12.66 -18.17 -1.51
N LYS A 195 -13.48 -18.07 -0.45
CA LYS A 195 -14.50 -19.07 -0.13
C LYS A 195 -15.92 -18.53 0.01
N GLU A 196 -16.07 -17.22 0.20
CA GLU A 196 -17.36 -16.56 0.44
C GLU A 196 -17.67 -15.60 -0.72
N PRO A 197 -18.96 -15.36 -1.02
CA PRO A 197 -19.35 -14.29 -1.93
C PRO A 197 -18.78 -12.94 -1.48
N GLN A 198 -18.35 -12.11 -2.43
CA GLN A 198 -17.63 -10.85 -2.15
C GLN A 198 -18.39 -9.96 -1.17
N ALA A 199 -19.70 -9.77 -1.37
CA ALA A 199 -20.54 -8.97 -0.47
C ALA A 199 -20.48 -9.45 1.00
N LYS A 200 -20.47 -10.78 1.23
CA LYS A 200 -20.37 -11.35 2.57
C LYS A 200 -18.95 -11.19 3.13
N ALA A 201 -17.92 -11.42 2.31
CA ALA A 201 -16.53 -11.21 2.73
C ALA A 201 -16.26 -9.75 3.13
N LEU A 202 -16.79 -8.80 2.37
CA LEU A 202 -16.69 -7.37 2.65
C LEU A 202 -17.43 -6.98 3.93
N HIS A 203 -18.66 -7.47 4.13
CA HIS A 203 -19.41 -7.21 5.36
C HIS A 203 -18.64 -7.69 6.61
N TRP A 204 -18.05 -8.89 6.55
CA TRP A 204 -17.23 -9.39 7.66
C TRP A 204 -15.95 -8.58 7.87
N ARG A 205 -15.29 -8.12 6.80
CA ARG A 205 -14.12 -7.23 6.90
C ARG A 205 -14.49 -5.92 7.58
N ASP A 206 -15.55 -5.26 7.12
CA ASP A 206 -15.99 -3.98 7.66
C ASP A 206 -16.39 -4.09 9.14
N LEU A 207 -17.22 -5.09 9.49
CA LEU A 207 -17.59 -5.33 10.88
C LEU A 207 -16.37 -5.63 11.76
N THR A 208 -15.49 -6.54 11.32
CA THR A 208 -14.29 -6.90 12.10
C THR A 208 -13.42 -5.67 12.32
N SER A 209 -13.20 -4.87 11.28
CA SER A 209 -12.42 -3.65 11.38
C SER A 209 -13.07 -2.67 12.37
N LYS A 210 -14.38 -2.43 12.28
CA LYS A 210 -15.10 -1.52 13.19
C LYS A 210 -15.05 -1.95 14.66
N TYR A 211 -15.24 -3.24 14.95
CA TYR A 211 -15.31 -3.73 16.33
C TYR A 211 -13.94 -3.91 16.99
N LEU A 212 -12.88 -4.14 16.22
CA LEU A 212 -11.54 -4.41 16.75
C LEU A 212 -10.58 -3.23 16.58
N TYR A 213 -11.03 -2.14 15.98
CA TYR A 213 -10.24 -0.93 15.81
C TYR A 213 -9.82 -0.33 17.16
N GLN A 214 -8.55 0.06 17.23
CA GLN A 214 -7.91 0.72 18.35
C GLN A 214 -7.01 1.85 17.84
N GLU A 215 -7.34 3.08 18.21
CA GLU A 215 -6.64 4.29 17.76
C GLU A 215 -5.15 4.29 18.19
N ASP A 216 -4.86 3.82 19.39
CA ASP A 216 -3.47 3.71 19.89
C ASP A 216 -2.63 2.75 19.03
N ILE A 217 -3.24 1.64 18.56
CA ILE A 217 -2.55 0.70 17.68
C ILE A 217 -2.32 1.32 16.31
N GLU A 218 -3.31 2.02 15.75
CA GLU A 218 -3.12 2.74 14.49
C GLU A 218 -1.95 3.70 14.57
N ARG A 219 -1.91 4.53 15.61
CA ARG A 219 -0.84 5.52 15.80
C ARG A 219 0.54 4.87 15.93
N ASP A 220 0.64 3.78 16.70
CA ASP A 220 1.90 3.03 16.83
C ASP A 220 2.35 2.43 15.49
N THR A 221 1.44 1.80 14.74
CA THR A 221 1.73 1.22 13.42
C THR A 221 2.16 2.31 12.42
N LEU A 222 1.50 3.47 12.40
CA LEU A 222 1.90 4.63 11.59
C LEU A 222 3.32 5.09 11.94
N GLY A 223 3.61 5.30 13.23
CA GLY A 223 4.93 5.72 13.70
C GLY A 223 6.04 4.71 13.35
N ARG A 224 5.74 3.41 13.37
CA ARG A 224 6.68 2.37 12.91
C ARG A 224 6.98 2.48 11.42
N PHE A 225 5.97 2.71 10.57
CA PHE A 225 6.19 2.89 9.12
C PHE A 225 6.92 4.19 8.79
N GLU A 226 6.65 5.27 9.52
CA GLU A 226 7.40 6.52 9.42
C GLU A 226 8.88 6.31 9.77
N GLY A 227 9.15 5.61 10.88
CA GLY A 227 10.50 5.22 11.27
C GLY A 227 11.20 4.32 10.24
N GLN A 228 10.48 3.36 9.64
CA GLN A 228 11.01 2.51 8.57
C GLN A 228 11.36 3.30 7.32
N LEU A 229 10.49 4.21 6.87
CA LEU A 229 10.76 5.05 5.70
C LEU A 229 12.01 5.91 5.94
N ALA A 230 12.14 6.53 7.11
CA ALA A 230 13.34 7.28 7.49
C ALA A 230 14.59 6.39 7.48
N PHE A 231 14.53 5.22 8.14
CA PHE A 231 15.65 4.28 8.23
C PHE A 231 16.11 3.75 6.86
N TYR A 232 15.18 3.37 5.98
CA TYR A 232 15.52 2.90 4.64
C TYR A 232 16.10 4.02 3.78
N THR A 233 15.55 5.24 3.87
CA THR A 233 16.09 6.39 3.12
C THR A 233 17.48 6.78 3.62
N GLN A 234 17.72 6.76 4.94
CA GLN A 234 19.06 6.93 5.51
C GLN A 234 20.03 5.83 5.04
N SER A 235 19.56 4.60 4.91
CA SER A 235 20.37 3.50 4.38
C SER A 235 20.77 3.71 2.92
N LEU A 236 19.92 4.40 2.12
CA LEU A 236 20.31 4.85 0.77
C LEU A 236 21.43 5.90 0.81
N MET A 237 21.45 6.80 1.80
CA MET A 237 22.55 7.75 1.97
C MET A 237 23.87 7.02 2.27
N VAL A 238 23.83 6.02 3.17
CA VAL A 238 24.99 5.15 3.45
C VAL A 238 25.45 4.42 2.19
N LEU A 239 24.50 3.91 1.39
CA LEU A 239 24.80 3.26 0.12
C LEU A 239 25.46 4.23 -0.88
N ALA A 240 25.05 5.49 -0.86
CA ALA A 240 25.69 6.60 -1.57
C ALA A 240 26.99 7.10 -0.91
N GLY A 241 27.53 6.39 0.09
CA GLY A 241 28.83 6.65 0.71
C GLY A 241 28.84 7.68 1.85
N GLU A 242 27.67 8.16 2.28
CA GLU A 242 27.55 9.15 3.34
C GLU A 242 27.80 8.57 4.72
N ASN A 243 28.36 9.40 5.61
CA ASN A 243 28.65 9.02 6.99
C ASN A 243 27.37 9.07 7.85
N LEU A 244 27.16 8.05 8.68
CA LEU A 244 26.01 7.94 9.60
C LEU A 244 25.81 9.15 10.52
N ASN A 245 26.89 9.86 10.86
CA ASN A 245 26.84 11.01 11.76
C ASN A 245 26.62 12.36 11.03
N SER A 246 26.37 12.35 9.72
CA SER A 246 26.22 13.58 8.94
C SER A 246 24.90 14.30 9.26
N GLN A 247 24.87 15.62 9.04
CA GLN A 247 23.64 16.40 9.17
C GLN A 247 22.58 15.95 8.16
N LEU A 248 23.00 15.49 6.97
CA LEU A 248 22.14 14.92 5.95
C LEU A 248 21.27 13.78 6.48
N HIS A 249 21.81 12.89 7.33
CA HIS A 249 21.02 11.81 7.94
C HIS A 249 19.86 12.34 8.81
N LYS A 250 20.08 13.44 9.53
CA LYS A 250 19.04 14.08 10.36
C LYS A 250 18.00 14.77 9.49
N ASP A 251 18.44 15.47 8.46
CA ASP A 251 17.56 16.19 7.53
C ASP A 251 16.67 15.21 6.76
N VAL A 252 17.23 14.10 6.26
CA VAL A 252 16.49 13.01 5.58
C VAL A 252 15.46 12.37 6.50
N SER A 253 15.81 12.14 7.77
CA SER A 253 14.85 11.61 8.75
C SER A 253 13.69 12.58 8.94
N SER A 254 13.96 13.88 9.09
CA SER A 254 12.91 14.89 9.20
C SER A 254 12.03 14.98 7.95
N LEU A 255 12.61 14.89 6.76
CA LEU A 255 11.86 14.84 5.49
C LEU A 255 10.93 13.63 5.42
N ALA A 256 11.41 12.45 5.83
CA ALA A 256 10.60 11.23 5.81
C ALA A 256 9.39 11.34 6.73
N LEU A 257 9.58 11.85 7.96
CA LEU A 257 8.50 12.08 8.93
C LEU A 257 7.47 13.11 8.42
N ASN A 258 7.90 14.10 7.65
CA ASN A 258 7.03 15.16 7.12
C ASN A 258 6.45 14.88 5.72
N SER A 259 6.80 13.75 5.10
CA SER A 259 6.48 13.43 3.69
C SER A 259 4.99 13.18 3.41
N LYS A 260 4.17 12.99 4.44
CA LYS A 260 2.74 12.57 4.36
C LYS A 260 2.48 11.24 3.66
N ILE A 261 3.51 10.55 3.16
CA ILE A 261 3.40 9.27 2.42
C ILE A 261 2.65 8.23 3.27
N ILE A 262 3.06 8.07 4.54
CA ILE A 262 2.51 7.05 5.44
C ILE A 262 1.04 7.33 5.76
N ASN A 263 0.71 8.59 6.08
CA ASN A 263 -0.67 9.00 6.36
C ASN A 263 -1.59 8.81 5.13
N GLN A 264 -1.14 9.22 3.94
CA GLN A 264 -1.91 9.05 2.72
C GLN A 264 -2.07 7.55 2.36
N ALA A 265 -1.03 6.73 2.55
CA ALA A 265 -1.11 5.29 2.34
C ALA A 265 -2.08 4.61 3.32
N SER A 266 -2.17 5.08 4.57
CA SER A 266 -3.17 4.61 5.54
C SER A 266 -4.60 4.93 5.10
N VAL A 267 -4.85 6.15 4.63
CA VAL A 267 -6.17 6.55 4.09
C VAL A 267 -6.56 5.65 2.91
N VAL A 268 -5.64 5.44 1.96
CA VAL A 268 -5.88 4.53 0.81
C VAL A 268 -6.12 3.11 1.28
N SER A 269 -5.32 2.61 2.23
CA SER A 269 -5.50 1.27 2.81
C SER A 269 -6.89 1.11 3.40
N LYS A 270 -7.36 2.07 4.22
CA LYS A 270 -8.71 2.07 4.78
C LYS A 270 -9.78 2.07 3.69
N LYS A 271 -9.66 2.93 2.67
CA LYS A 271 -10.60 2.98 1.54
C LYS A 271 -10.68 1.66 0.77
N ILE A 272 -9.54 0.99 0.55
CA ILE A 272 -9.50 -0.34 -0.09
C ILE A 272 -10.05 -1.42 0.86
N ILE A 273 -9.80 -1.31 2.15
CA ILE A 273 -10.23 -2.29 3.15
C ILE A 273 -11.74 -2.29 3.34
N HIS A 274 -12.30 -1.08 3.49
CA HIS A 274 -13.71 -0.80 3.74
C HIS A 274 -14.52 -0.60 2.46
N ASN A 275 -13.93 -0.92 1.31
CA ASN A 275 -14.59 -0.73 0.04
C ASN A 275 -15.82 -1.65 -0.11
N PHE A 276 -16.90 -1.12 -0.69
CA PHE A 276 -18.12 -1.87 -1.02
C PHE A 276 -18.24 -2.27 -2.49
N PHE A 277 -17.20 -2.05 -3.31
CA PHE A 277 -17.24 -2.53 -4.69
C PHE A 277 -17.48 -4.04 -4.74
N SER A 278 -18.16 -4.49 -5.79
CA SER A 278 -18.33 -5.92 -6.08
C SER A 278 -17.00 -6.62 -6.44
N VAL A 279 -15.86 -5.94 -6.33
CA VAL A 279 -14.53 -6.40 -6.72
C VAL A 279 -13.51 -6.06 -5.64
N ASP A 280 -12.47 -6.88 -5.52
CA ASP A 280 -11.38 -6.62 -4.58
C ASP A 280 -10.26 -5.85 -5.26
N LEU A 281 -9.77 -4.81 -4.58
CA LEU A 281 -8.69 -3.97 -5.09
C LEU A 281 -7.36 -4.33 -4.45
N VAL A 282 -6.31 -4.41 -5.26
CA VAL A 282 -4.96 -4.71 -4.79
C VAL A 282 -3.97 -3.79 -5.48
N THR A 283 -3.13 -3.13 -4.67
CA THR A 283 -1.96 -2.43 -5.20
C THR A 283 -0.87 -3.41 -5.59
N PHE A 284 -0.14 -3.13 -6.65
CA PHE A 284 0.98 -3.96 -7.08
C PHE A 284 2.22 -3.11 -7.41
N SER A 285 3.38 -3.68 -7.13
CA SER A 285 4.68 -3.19 -7.55
C SER A 285 5.43 -4.34 -8.21
N PHE A 286 6.32 -4.02 -9.16
CA PHE A 286 7.11 -5.03 -9.84
C PHE A 286 8.51 -5.10 -9.28
N ARG A 287 9.04 -6.32 -9.27
CA ARG A 287 10.41 -6.56 -8.86
C ARG A 287 11.38 -6.08 -9.95
N PRO A 288 12.52 -5.49 -9.56
CA PRO A 288 13.65 -5.29 -10.44
C PRO A 288 13.99 -6.56 -11.25
N GLY A 289 14.35 -6.39 -12.52
CA GLY A 289 14.64 -7.48 -13.46
C GLY A 289 13.40 -8.11 -14.13
N SER A 290 12.18 -7.76 -13.72
CA SER A 290 10.96 -8.26 -14.38
C SER A 290 10.82 -7.68 -15.80
N PRO A 291 10.24 -8.42 -16.76
CA PRO A 291 10.03 -7.92 -18.12
C PRO A 291 9.02 -6.77 -18.12
N PHE A 292 9.25 -5.76 -18.96
CA PHE A 292 8.30 -4.67 -19.12
C PHE A 292 7.01 -5.14 -19.81
N ASN A 293 5.86 -4.87 -19.18
CA ASN A 293 4.53 -5.15 -19.70
C ASN A 293 3.73 -3.83 -19.86
N PRO A 294 3.52 -3.33 -21.09
CA PRO A 294 2.83 -2.05 -21.31
C PRO A 294 1.34 -2.08 -20.92
N ASN A 295 0.74 -3.25 -20.67
CA ASN A 295 -0.64 -3.34 -20.19
C ASN A 295 -0.78 -2.98 -18.71
N GLU A 296 0.28 -3.22 -17.92
CA GLU A 296 0.28 -3.04 -16.46
C GLU A 296 1.22 -1.93 -15.99
N MET A 297 2.10 -1.46 -16.87
CA MET A 297 3.19 -0.55 -16.53
C MET A 297 3.21 0.68 -17.44
N GLU A 298 3.61 1.80 -16.86
CA GLU A 298 3.92 3.06 -17.53
C GLU A 298 5.40 3.37 -17.30
N ALA A 299 6.18 3.58 -18.36
CA ALA A 299 7.60 3.89 -18.23
C ALA A 299 7.80 5.39 -18.10
N GLU A 300 8.54 5.83 -17.07
CA GLU A 300 8.81 7.25 -16.82
C GLU A 300 9.59 7.91 -17.99
N ASP A 301 10.52 7.18 -18.61
CA ASP A 301 11.36 7.65 -19.71
C ASP A 301 10.70 7.59 -21.11
N ALA A 302 9.39 7.31 -21.21
CA ALA A 302 8.74 7.05 -22.50
C ALA A 302 8.63 8.28 -23.42
N ASP A 303 8.86 9.50 -22.91
CA ASP A 303 8.61 10.74 -23.64
C ASP A 303 9.83 11.35 -24.38
N LEU A 304 11.00 10.70 -24.40
CA LEU A 304 12.21 11.32 -24.98
C LEU A 304 12.58 10.96 -26.43
N ASP A 305 11.87 10.06 -27.12
CA ASP A 305 11.97 9.97 -28.59
C ASP A 305 10.93 9.00 -29.18
N SER A 306 9.72 9.51 -29.42
CA SER A 306 8.63 8.82 -30.14
C SER A 306 8.90 8.62 -31.64
N ARG A 307 10.17 8.50 -32.06
CA ARG A 307 10.59 8.28 -33.46
C ARG A 307 11.33 6.98 -33.73
N THR A 308 11.60 6.16 -32.72
CA THR A 308 11.96 4.77 -32.96
C THR A 308 11.02 3.85 -32.20
N PRO A 309 10.25 2.98 -32.89
CA PRO A 309 9.59 1.87 -32.22
C PRO A 309 10.72 0.93 -31.75
N LEU A 310 11.21 1.13 -30.53
CA LEU A 310 12.20 0.25 -29.89
C LEU A 310 11.54 -1.07 -29.41
N LEU A 311 10.61 -1.60 -30.22
CA LEU A 311 9.84 -2.84 -30.09
C LEU A 311 10.71 -4.12 -30.18
N GLY A 312 12.03 -4.02 -29.96
CA GLY A 312 12.97 -5.11 -30.19
C GLY A 312 14.13 -5.22 -29.20
N ARG A 313 14.16 -4.43 -28.12
CA ARG A 313 15.11 -4.66 -27.01
C ARG A 313 14.35 -5.15 -25.80
N ASN A 314 14.76 -6.29 -25.24
CA ASN A 314 14.29 -6.76 -23.95
C ASN A 314 14.63 -5.69 -22.91
N ARG A 315 13.62 -4.90 -22.52
CA ARG A 315 13.72 -3.95 -21.42
C ARG A 315 13.21 -4.65 -20.18
N VAL A 316 13.98 -4.53 -19.11
CA VAL A 316 13.59 -4.99 -17.79
C VAL A 316 13.35 -3.79 -16.89
N ILE A 317 12.56 -4.01 -15.87
CA ILE A 317 12.27 -3.00 -14.86
C ILE A 317 13.53 -2.82 -14.01
N SER A 318 14.04 -1.60 -13.92
CA SER A 318 15.08 -1.27 -12.95
C SER A 318 14.45 -1.16 -11.57
N CYS A 319 13.42 -0.32 -11.42
CA CYS A 319 12.61 -0.24 -10.21
C CYS A 319 11.19 0.27 -10.48
N THR A 320 10.29 0.10 -9.50
CA THR A 320 8.93 0.67 -9.54
C THR A 320 8.90 1.94 -8.70
N ILE A 321 8.55 3.08 -9.29
CA ILE A 321 8.58 4.40 -8.63
C ILE A 321 7.20 4.90 -8.18
N GLU A 322 6.11 4.35 -8.74
CA GLU A 322 4.75 4.53 -8.22
C GLU A 322 3.98 3.19 -8.30
N PRO A 323 3.17 2.85 -7.27
CA PRO A 323 2.41 1.60 -7.25
C PRO A 323 1.26 1.63 -8.26
N GLY A 324 0.97 0.48 -8.86
CA GLY A 324 -0.24 0.27 -9.66
C GLY A 324 -1.43 -0.16 -8.81
N LEU A 325 -2.63 -0.13 -9.39
CA LEU A 325 -3.89 -0.61 -8.81
C LEU A 325 -4.61 -1.53 -9.79
N ARG A 326 -5.02 -2.72 -9.34
CA ARG A 326 -5.81 -3.64 -10.14
C ARG A 326 -6.95 -4.25 -9.35
N GLU A 327 -7.93 -4.74 -10.09
CA GLU A 327 -9.00 -5.59 -9.59
C GLU A 327 -8.56 -7.04 -9.62
N VAL A 328 -8.78 -7.73 -8.50
CA VAL A 328 -8.59 -9.17 -8.39
C VAL A 328 -9.96 -9.81 -8.25
N ILE A 329 -10.36 -10.52 -9.30
CA ILE A 329 -11.59 -11.31 -9.30
C ILE A 329 -11.29 -12.64 -8.62
N THR A 330 -12.13 -13.00 -7.64
CA THR A 330 -11.93 -14.23 -6.86
C THR A 330 -12.29 -15.45 -7.70
N GLU A 331 -11.73 -16.63 -7.36
CA GLU A 331 -12.05 -17.88 -8.05
C GLU A 331 -13.54 -18.27 -8.02
N ALA A 332 -14.31 -17.65 -7.12
CA ALA A 332 -15.76 -17.81 -7.03
C ALA A 332 -16.51 -17.07 -8.16
N GLU A 333 -15.91 -16.05 -8.77
CA GLU A 333 -16.54 -15.13 -9.74
C GLU A 333 -15.89 -15.22 -11.14
N LYS A 334 -15.42 -16.43 -11.51
CA LYS A 334 -14.64 -16.87 -12.70
C LYS A 334 -14.98 -16.33 -14.11
N SER A 335 -15.86 -15.36 -14.27
CA SER A 335 -16.32 -14.83 -15.56
C SER A 335 -15.65 -13.53 -16.02
N GLY A 336 -14.83 -12.87 -15.19
CA GLY A 336 -14.07 -11.67 -15.56
C GLY A 336 -12.55 -11.85 -15.43
N GLY A 337 -11.77 -11.17 -16.30
CA GLY A 337 -10.31 -11.09 -16.17
C GLY A 337 -9.87 -9.99 -15.20
N GLU A 338 -8.64 -10.09 -14.67
CA GLU A 338 -8.04 -9.01 -13.87
C GLU A 338 -8.01 -7.70 -14.67
N ARG A 339 -8.55 -6.62 -14.09
CA ARG A 339 -8.59 -5.29 -14.73
C ARG A 339 -7.58 -4.37 -14.06
N VAL A 340 -6.65 -3.81 -14.83
CA VAL A 340 -5.72 -2.78 -14.36
C VAL A 340 -6.45 -1.44 -14.35
N LEU A 341 -6.57 -0.84 -13.17
CA LEU A 341 -7.21 0.46 -12.96
C LEU A 341 -6.20 1.61 -13.04
N LEU A 342 -5.00 1.35 -12.54
CA LEU A 342 -3.86 2.26 -12.60
C LEU A 342 -2.60 1.44 -12.88
N LYS A 343 -1.85 1.83 -13.92
CA LYS A 343 -0.57 1.19 -14.23
C LYS A 343 0.48 1.61 -13.19
N ALA A 344 1.38 0.70 -12.85
CA ALA A 344 2.53 1.03 -12.02
C ALA A 344 3.53 1.86 -12.85
N LYS A 345 4.08 2.94 -12.29
CA LYS A 345 5.16 3.67 -12.97
C LYS A 345 6.49 3.01 -12.68
N VAL A 346 7.28 2.79 -13.72
CA VAL A 346 8.54 2.06 -13.64
C VAL A 346 9.65 2.80 -14.38
N VAL A 347 10.87 2.66 -13.86
CA VAL A 347 12.10 3.03 -14.57
C VAL A 347 12.61 1.80 -15.30
N LEU A 348 12.97 1.96 -16.57
CA LEU A 348 13.41 0.85 -17.41
C LEU A 348 14.92 0.86 -17.59
N GLU A 349 15.47 -0.33 -17.74
CA GLU A 349 16.85 -0.52 -18.18
C GLU A 349 16.93 -1.58 -19.27
N LEU A 350 18.06 -1.59 -19.98
CA LEU A 350 18.33 -2.65 -20.94
C LEU A 350 18.64 -3.93 -20.18
N GLU A 351 18.03 -5.04 -20.57
CA GLU A 351 18.40 -6.35 -20.05
C GLU A 351 19.92 -6.50 -20.20
N PRO A 352 20.66 -6.81 -19.12
CA PRO A 352 22.07 -7.08 -19.22
C PRO A 352 22.24 -8.16 -20.27
N ILE A 353 23.02 -7.90 -21.32
CA ILE A 353 23.45 -8.96 -22.23
C ILE A 353 24.35 -9.84 -21.38
N ALA A 354 23.75 -10.80 -20.66
CA ALA A 354 24.49 -11.93 -20.16
C ALA A 354 25.25 -12.44 -21.38
N GLN A 355 26.58 -12.36 -21.31
CA GLN A 355 27.42 -13.05 -22.27
C GLN A 355 26.83 -14.46 -22.35
N ARG A 356 26.17 -14.78 -23.46
CA ARG A 356 25.86 -16.15 -23.83
C ARG A 356 27.22 -16.79 -24.03
N VAL A 357 27.83 -17.17 -22.91
CA VAL A 357 29.03 -17.99 -22.87
C VAL A 357 28.59 -19.27 -23.56
N ARG A 358 29.15 -19.41 -24.76
CA ARG A 358 29.09 -20.58 -25.62
C ARG A 358 29.19 -21.82 -24.74
N ARG A 359 28.19 -22.69 -24.81
CA ARG A 359 28.40 -24.12 -24.54
C ARG A 359 28.95 -24.76 -25.80
#